data_AF-A0A1R1X3H6-F1
#
_entry.id   AF-A0A1R1X3H6-F1
#
_cell.length_a   1.000
_cell.length_b   1.000
_cell.length_c   1.000
_cell.angle_alpha   90.00
_cell.angle_beta   90.00
_cell.angle_gamma   90.00
#
_symmetry.space_group_name_H-M   'P 1'
#
loop_
_entity.id
_entity.type
_entity.pdbx_description
1 polymer ?
#
loop_
_entity_poly.entity_id
_entity_poly.type
_entity_poly.pdbx_seq_one_letter_code
_entity_poly.pdbx_strand_id
1 'polypeptide(L)'
;MNKTSIIFVHIGAGNHSVDKEKIYKEAIKKACIVANEAIKLGKPCEKVVEIAIKSLENNPATNAGIGSNLTRNGTVQCDASIMRSSDGAFGAVGAVSAIKNPIEAAAKLLEFEAKGEDALGLVPPL
;
A
#
# COMPACT_ATOMS: atom_id res chain seq x y z
N MET A 1 3.87 -28.78 -6.44
CA MET A 1 3.38 -28.42 -5.10
C MET A 1 2.30 -27.37 -5.27
N ASN A 2 1.09 -27.59 -4.75
CA ASN A 2 0.07 -26.55 -4.72
C ASN A 2 0.52 -25.44 -3.77
N LYS A 3 0.86 -24.26 -4.30
CA LYS A 3 1.20 -23.10 -3.48
C LYS A 3 -0.09 -22.52 -2.90
N THR A 4 -0.27 -22.64 -1.59
CA THR A 4 -1.29 -21.89 -0.86
C THR A 4 -0.78 -20.46 -0.65
N SER A 5 -1.55 -19.47 -1.10
CA SER A 5 -1.26 -18.05 -0.87
C SER A 5 -2.27 -17.50 0.13
N ILE A 6 -1.80 -16.67 1.06
CA ILE A 6 -2.63 -16.08 2.11
C ILE A 6 -2.32 -14.59 2.14
N ILE A 7 -3.36 -13.77 2.31
CA ILE A 7 -3.22 -12.33 2.53
C ILE A 7 -3.94 -11.93 3.82
N PHE A 8 -3.32 -11.02 4.57
CA PHE A 8 -3.89 -10.36 5.72
C PHE A 8 -3.86 -8.84 5.48
N VAL A 9 -4.94 -8.15 5.86
CA VAL A 9 -5.05 -6.69 5.75
C VAL A 9 -5.68 -6.14 7.02
N HIS A 10 -5.39 -4.88 7.34
CA HIS A 10 -6.07 -4.11 8.37
C HIS A 10 -6.38 -2.70 7.85
N ILE A 11 -7.30 -1.99 8.50
CA ILE A 11 -7.66 -0.59 8.13
C ILE A 11 -7.28 0.43 9.21
N GLY A 12 -6.55 -0.02 10.23
CA GLY A 12 -6.11 0.79 11.36
C GLY A 12 -6.48 0.12 12.68
N ALA A 13 -5.86 0.60 13.76
CA ALA A 13 -6.19 0.23 15.13
C ALA A 13 -6.62 1.50 15.87
N GLY A 14 -7.61 1.37 16.75
CA GLY A 14 -8.20 2.50 17.46
C GLY A 14 -9.67 2.26 17.76
N ASN A 15 -10.38 3.34 18.06
CA ASN A 15 -11.80 3.27 18.38
C ASN A 15 -12.67 3.18 17.11
N HIS A 16 -12.99 1.95 16.71
CA HIS A 16 -13.90 1.71 15.60
C HIS A 16 -15.34 1.85 16.08
N SER A 17 -16.04 2.87 15.56
CA SER A 17 -17.48 3.04 15.78
C SER A 17 -18.25 1.78 15.40
N VAL A 18 -19.03 1.24 16.35
CA VAL A 18 -19.88 0.06 16.15
C VAL A 18 -20.85 0.28 14.98
N ASP A 19 -21.48 1.46 14.90
CA ASP A 19 -22.42 1.80 13.82
C ASP A 19 -21.79 1.80 12.42
N LYS A 20 -20.46 1.99 12.33
CA LYS A 20 -19.71 2.01 11.07
C LYS A 20 -19.00 0.69 10.77
N GLU A 21 -19.16 -0.33 11.61
CA GLU A 21 -18.47 -1.61 11.48
C GLU A 21 -18.65 -2.24 10.09
N LYS A 22 -19.87 -2.13 9.52
CA LYS A 22 -20.15 -2.62 8.17
C LYS A 22 -19.27 -1.96 7.11
N ILE A 23 -19.08 -0.65 7.18
CA ILE A 23 -18.26 0.13 6.23
C ILE A 23 -16.79 -0.34 6.31
N TYR A 24 -16.29 -0.52 7.53
CA TYR A 24 -14.94 -1.01 7.79
C TYR A 24 -14.72 -2.43 7.23
N LYS A 25 -15.65 -3.35 7.51
CA LYS A 25 -15.60 -4.72 7.00
C LYS A 25 -15.71 -4.79 5.48
N GLU A 26 -16.49 -3.92 4.86
CA GLU A 26 -16.59 -3.82 3.40
C GLU A 26 -15.27 -3.35 2.77
N ALA A 27 -14.57 -2.39 3.38
CA ALA A 27 -13.25 -1.95 2.94
C ALA A 27 -12.22 -3.10 2.97
N ILE A 28 -12.15 -3.82 4.09
CA ILE A 28 -11.29 -5.00 4.27
C ILE A 28 -11.63 -6.08 3.23
N LYS A 29 -12.92 -6.41 3.10
CA LYS A 29 -13.39 -7.43 2.16
C LYS A 29 -13.00 -7.07 0.73
N LYS A 30 -13.18 -5.81 0.32
CA LYS A 30 -12.81 -5.35 -1.02
C LYS A 30 -11.31 -5.47 -1.27
N ALA A 31 -10.46 -5.08 -0.31
CA ALA A 31 -9.02 -5.24 -0.40
C ALA A 31 -8.60 -6.71 -0.56
N CYS A 32 -9.20 -7.62 0.21
CA CYS A 32 -8.94 -9.05 0.08
C CYS A 32 -9.40 -9.63 -1.27
N ILE A 33 -10.55 -9.18 -1.81
CA ILE A 33 -11.06 -9.64 -3.11
C ILE A 33 -10.08 -9.28 -4.23
N VAL A 34 -9.70 -8.00 -4.34
CA VAL A 34 -8.80 -7.55 -5.42
C VAL A 34 -7.40 -8.16 -5.30
N ALA A 35 -6.94 -8.41 -4.07
CA ALA A 35 -5.69 -9.11 -3.84
C ALA A 35 -5.76 -10.58 -4.26
N ASN A 36 -6.86 -11.27 -3.92
CA ASN A 36 -7.07 -12.65 -4.32
C ASN A 36 -7.17 -12.81 -5.84
N GLU A 37 -7.78 -11.84 -6.53
CA GLU A 37 -7.76 -11.78 -8.01
C GLU A 37 -6.33 -11.65 -8.54
N ALA A 38 -5.52 -10.76 -7.96
CA ALA A 38 -4.12 -10.61 -8.33
C ALA A 38 -3.29 -11.90 -8.08
N ILE A 39 -3.53 -12.59 -6.97
CA ILE A 39 -2.91 -13.90 -6.66
C ILE A 39 -3.29 -14.93 -7.73
N LYS A 40 -4.57 -15.03 -8.09
CA LYS A 40 -5.05 -15.96 -9.13
C LYS A 40 -4.43 -15.68 -10.50
N LEU A 41 -4.12 -14.42 -10.78
CA LEU A 41 -3.41 -14.00 -12.00
C LEU A 41 -1.89 -14.21 -11.92
N GLY A 42 -1.37 -14.81 -10.86
CA GLY A 42 0.06 -15.08 -10.70
C GLY A 42 0.92 -13.82 -10.52
N LYS A 43 0.34 -12.74 -9.99
CA LYS A 43 1.09 -11.52 -9.70
C LYS A 43 2.11 -11.76 -8.56
N PRO A 44 3.28 -11.09 -8.60
CA PRO A 44 4.27 -11.21 -7.54
C PRO A 44 3.75 -10.57 -6.23
N CYS A 45 4.29 -11.00 -5.08
CA CYS A 45 3.75 -10.69 -3.75
C CYS A 45 3.64 -9.18 -3.48
N GLU A 46 4.68 -8.42 -3.81
CA GLU A 46 4.72 -6.97 -3.67
C GLU A 46 3.61 -6.29 -4.48
N LYS A 47 3.31 -6.81 -5.69
CA LYS A 47 2.24 -6.27 -6.51
C LYS A 47 0.85 -6.60 -5.96
N VAL A 48 0.70 -7.79 -5.38
CA VAL A 48 -0.54 -8.19 -4.68
C VAL A 48 -0.80 -7.25 -3.49
N VAL A 49 0.23 -6.95 -2.69
CA VAL A 49 0.12 -6.03 -1.55
C VAL A 49 -0.16 -4.60 -2.01
N GLU A 50 0.54 -4.10 -3.04
CA GLU A 50 0.29 -2.79 -3.64
C GLU A 50 -1.19 -2.63 -4.06
N ILE A 51 -1.76 -3.63 -4.73
CA ILE A 51 -3.18 -3.64 -5.15
C ILE A 51 -4.12 -3.63 -3.94
N ALA A 52 -3.82 -4.40 -2.90
CA ALA A 52 -4.62 -4.43 -1.67
C ALA A 52 -4.64 -3.07 -0.97
N ILE A 53 -3.47 -2.46 -0.77
CA ILE A 53 -3.33 -1.16 -0.10
C ILE A 53 -3.93 -0.05 -0.96
N LYS A 54 -3.74 -0.07 -2.28
CA LYS A 54 -4.40 0.87 -3.20
C LYS A 54 -5.93 0.84 -3.06
N SER A 55 -6.51 -0.34 -2.85
CA SER A 55 -7.96 -0.46 -2.59
C SER A 55 -8.38 0.25 -1.29
N LEU A 56 -7.55 0.16 -0.25
CA LEU A 56 -7.76 0.83 1.03
C LEU A 56 -7.57 2.35 0.92
N GLU A 57 -6.49 2.84 0.32
CA GLU A 57 -6.23 4.27 0.09
C GLU A 57 -7.32 4.96 -0.73
N ASN A 58 -7.99 4.22 -1.63
CA ASN A 58 -9.12 4.72 -2.40
C ASN A 58 -10.44 4.74 -1.61
N ASN A 59 -10.46 4.20 -0.39
CA ASN A 59 -11.63 4.16 0.45
C ASN A 59 -11.62 5.33 1.45
N PRO A 60 -12.60 6.25 1.39
CA PRO A 60 -12.65 7.42 2.26
C PRO A 60 -12.88 7.09 3.74
N ALA A 61 -13.23 5.85 4.08
CA ALA A 61 -13.35 5.40 5.47
C ALA A 61 -12.00 5.05 6.13
N THR A 62 -10.87 5.18 5.41
CA THR A 62 -9.54 4.89 5.93
C THR A 62 -8.72 6.16 6.05
N ASN A 63 -7.88 6.26 7.08
CA ASN A 63 -6.92 7.36 7.23
C ASN A 63 -5.66 7.08 6.38
N ALA A 64 -5.85 6.93 5.07
CA ALA A 64 -4.81 6.72 4.08
C ALA A 64 -5.30 7.23 2.71
N GLY A 65 -4.38 7.72 1.87
CA GLY A 65 -4.71 8.22 0.53
C GLY A 65 -5.82 9.28 0.54
N ILE A 66 -6.96 8.96 -0.08
CA ILE A 66 -8.09 9.90 -0.25
C ILE A 66 -8.77 10.24 1.09
N GLY A 67 -8.82 9.29 2.02
CA GLY A 67 -9.49 9.48 3.32
C GLY A 67 -8.58 10.00 4.43
N SER A 68 -7.34 10.37 4.11
CA SER A 68 -6.36 10.85 5.09
C SER A 68 -6.85 12.08 5.85
N ASN A 69 -6.45 12.13 7.12
CA ASN A 69 -6.62 13.30 7.98
C ASN A 69 -5.91 14.52 7.40
N LEU A 70 -6.42 15.69 7.75
CA LEU A 70 -5.78 16.95 7.43
C LEU A 70 -4.63 17.23 8.40
N THR A 71 -3.57 17.83 7.88
CA THR A 71 -2.51 18.45 8.68
C THR A 71 -3.04 19.67 9.43
N ARG A 72 -2.21 20.24 10.32
CA ARG A 72 -2.52 21.52 11.00
C ARG A 72 -2.84 22.66 10.02
N ASN A 73 -2.32 22.61 8.80
CA ASN A 73 -2.54 23.62 7.76
C ASN A 73 -3.77 23.31 6.88
N GLY A 74 -4.55 22.28 7.20
CA GLY A 74 -5.74 21.89 6.43
C GLY A 74 -5.41 21.18 5.11
N THR A 75 -4.17 20.74 4.90
CA THR A 75 -3.74 19.99 3.70
C THR A 75 -3.68 18.49 3.97
N VAL A 76 -3.59 17.66 2.93
CA VAL A 76 -3.33 16.21 3.08
C VAL A 76 -1.86 15.92 2.80
N GLN A 77 -1.24 15.17 3.70
CA GLN A 77 0.09 14.58 3.54
C GLN A 77 0.03 13.12 3.97
N CYS A 78 0.66 12.24 3.19
CA CYS A 78 0.62 10.80 3.41
C CYS A 78 2.02 10.21 3.53
N ASP A 79 2.10 9.12 4.29
CA ASP A 79 3.27 8.25 4.39
C ASP A 79 2.89 6.85 3.89
N ALA A 80 3.78 6.18 3.17
CA ALA A 80 3.59 4.80 2.75
C ALA A 80 4.93 4.11 2.50
N SER A 81 5.00 2.81 2.71
CA SER A 81 6.19 2.00 2.45
C SER A 81 5.82 0.59 2.02
N ILE A 82 6.73 -0.07 1.30
CA ILE A 82 6.59 -1.45 0.85
C ILE A 82 7.95 -2.16 0.87
N MET A 83 7.94 -3.46 1.13
CA MET A 83 9.14 -4.29 1.19
C MET A 83 8.91 -5.61 0.46
N ARG A 84 9.95 -6.13 -0.20
CA ARG A 84 9.97 -7.44 -0.82
C ARG A 84 11.04 -8.31 -0.16
N SER A 85 10.62 -9.47 0.34
CA SER A 85 11.51 -10.35 1.12
C SER A 85 12.49 -11.17 0.28
N SER A 86 12.22 -11.38 -1.00
CA SER A 86 13.06 -12.24 -1.86
C SER A 86 14.46 -11.68 -2.11
N ASP A 87 14.60 -10.36 -2.07
CA ASP A 87 15.83 -9.60 -2.32
C ASP A 87 16.09 -8.51 -1.28
N GLY A 88 15.17 -8.31 -0.33
CA GLY A 88 15.29 -7.28 0.69
C GLY A 88 14.92 -5.87 0.21
N ALA A 89 14.44 -5.75 -1.03
CA ALA A 89 14.14 -4.46 -1.64
C ALA A 89 13.06 -3.70 -0.87
N PHE A 90 13.22 -2.38 -0.78
CA PHE A 90 12.36 -1.49 0.00
C PHE A 90 12.09 -0.18 -0.74
N GLY A 91 10.91 0.38 -0.54
CA GLY A 91 10.58 1.72 -1.01
C GLY A 91 9.63 2.44 -0.08
N ALA A 92 9.81 3.74 0.11
CA ALA A 92 8.96 4.56 0.97
C ALA A 92 8.82 6.01 0.53
N VAL A 93 7.70 6.61 0.91
CA VAL A 93 7.43 8.04 0.77
C VAL A 93 6.96 8.61 2.10
N GLY A 94 7.35 9.86 2.37
CA GLY A 94 6.98 10.57 3.59
C GLY A 94 6.50 11.99 3.29
N ALA A 95 5.47 12.42 4.02
CA ALA A 95 4.83 13.73 3.93
C ALA A 95 4.43 14.14 2.48
N VAL A 96 4.13 13.16 1.61
CA VAL A 96 3.80 13.45 0.21
C VAL A 96 2.37 13.98 0.08
N SER A 97 2.21 14.99 -0.76
CA SER A 97 0.92 15.61 -1.09
C SER A 97 0.61 15.44 -2.57
N ALA A 98 -0.67 15.53 -2.93
CA ALA A 98 -1.15 15.46 -4.33
C ALA A 98 -0.85 14.13 -5.06
N ILE A 99 -0.53 13.06 -4.33
CA ILE A 99 -0.42 11.69 -4.85
C ILE A 99 -1.67 10.93 -4.40
N LYS A 100 -2.48 10.47 -5.35
CA LYS A 100 -3.73 9.74 -5.05
C LYS A 100 -3.48 8.46 -4.26
N ASN A 101 -2.42 7.72 -4.62
CA ASN A 101 -2.06 6.43 -4.05
C ASN A 101 -0.58 6.41 -3.63
N PRO A 102 -0.24 6.86 -2.41
CA PRO A 102 1.12 6.85 -1.87
C PRO A 102 1.83 5.49 -1.98
N ILE A 103 1.13 4.37 -1.83
CA ILE A 103 1.74 3.03 -1.98
C ILE A 103 2.29 2.77 -3.38
N GLU A 104 1.70 3.34 -4.44
CA GLU A 104 2.21 3.19 -5.80
C GLU A 104 3.54 3.93 -5.97
N ALA A 105 3.71 5.08 -5.30
CA ALA A 105 4.98 5.79 -5.30
C ALA A 105 6.06 5.00 -4.55
N ALA A 106 5.73 4.45 -3.38
CA ALA A 106 6.63 3.55 -2.64
C ALA A 106 7.00 2.29 -3.44
N ALA A 107 6.05 1.68 -4.16
CA ALA A 107 6.30 0.53 -5.02
C ALA A 107 7.24 0.88 -6.20
N LYS A 108 7.16 2.10 -6.73
CA LYS A 108 8.12 2.57 -7.72
C LYS A 108 9.53 2.75 -7.17
N LEU A 109 9.68 3.25 -5.94
CA LEU A 109 10.99 3.33 -5.29
C LEU A 109 11.58 1.94 -5.03
N LEU A 110 10.77 0.97 -4.60
CA LEU A 110 11.19 -0.44 -4.49
C LEU A 110 11.69 -1.00 -5.83
N GLU A 111 10.99 -0.72 -6.94
CA GLU A 111 11.44 -1.13 -8.29
C GLU A 111 12.75 -0.44 -8.72
N PHE A 112 13.03 0.77 -8.25
CA PHE A 112 14.29 1.47 -8.54
C PHE A 112 15.43 0.92 -7.71
N GLU A 113 15.23 0.75 -6.41
CA GLU A 113 16.22 0.18 -5.50
C GLU A 113 16.64 -1.23 -5.94
N ALA A 114 15.68 -2.07 -6.34
CA ALA A 114 15.95 -3.43 -6.79
C ALA A 114 16.76 -3.54 -8.09
N LYS A 115 16.95 -2.45 -8.85
CA LYS A 115 17.80 -2.46 -10.06
C LYS A 115 19.29 -2.37 -9.73
N GLY A 116 19.64 -2.00 -8.50
CA GLY A 116 21.02 -1.73 -8.10
C GLY A 116 21.54 -0.42 -8.69
N GLU A 117 22.86 -0.27 -8.70
CA GLU A 117 23.53 0.96 -9.13
C GLU A 117 23.14 1.38 -10.55
N ASP A 118 22.99 2.69 -10.75
CA ASP A 118 22.74 3.24 -12.09
C ASP A 118 24.01 3.22 -12.96
N ALA A 119 23.91 3.74 -14.21
CA ALA A 119 25.03 3.79 -15.14
C ALA A 119 26.23 4.65 -14.64
N LEU A 120 26.01 5.47 -13.62
CA LEU A 120 27.03 6.30 -12.97
C LEU A 120 27.55 5.68 -11.67
N GLY A 121 27.08 4.49 -11.28
CA GLY A 121 27.44 3.83 -10.03
C GLY A 121 26.72 4.39 -8.80
N LEU A 122 25.62 5.13 -8.98
CA LEU A 122 24.87 5.74 -7.88
C LEU A 122 23.84 4.75 -7.31
N VAL A 123 23.78 4.69 -5.98
CA VAL A 123 22.75 3.94 -5.26
C VAL A 123 21.39 4.62 -5.47
N PRO A 124 20.35 3.90 -5.94
CA PRO A 124 19.02 4.47 -6.12
C PRO A 124 18.39 4.97 -4.81
N PRO A 125 17.48 5.95 -4.87
CA PRO A 125 16.71 6.36 -3.70
C PRO A 125 15.78 5.23 -3.21
N LEU A 126 15.59 5.18 -1.90
CA LEU A 126 14.67 4.29 -1.17
C LEU A 126 13.38 5.04 -0.82
#